data_AF-R6C7Q2-F1
#
_entry.id   AF-R6C7Q2-F1
#
_cell.length_a   1.000
_cell.length_b   1.000
_cell.length_c   1.000
_cell.angle_alpha   90.00
_cell.angle_beta   90.00
_cell.angle_gamma   90.00
#
_symmetry.space_group_name_H-M   'P 1'
#
loop_
_entity.id
_entity.type
_entity.pdbx_description
1 polymer ?
#
loop_
_entity_poly.entity_id
_entity_poly.type
_entity_poly.pdbx_seq_one_letter_code
_entity_poly.pdbx_strand_id
1 'polypeptide(L)'
;MLINTDNAIIKYSDKGKPFPYDKLLFATIEPYILEFKNARLDKLTDEDAARCLARIYKKMEVNGVPVLEFFKTELDSWKDLDQHTKTMNLANLIARDIFCCFDKNRYDENDEFAVCDRIYSIKNKDGENDFIYAEEHVKGKLLKKQLSEESKYFKQLMEFNAAGRLPKSSDE
;
A
#
# COMPACT_ATOMS: atom_id res chain seq x y z
N MET A 1 10.17 -3.21 0.26
CA MET A 1 9.76 -1.97 0.97
C MET A 1 9.13 -2.35 2.30
N LEU A 2 9.89 -2.18 3.38
CA LEU A 2 9.38 -2.41 4.72
C LEU A 2 8.52 -1.23 5.17
N ILE A 3 7.29 -1.51 5.60
CA ILE A 3 6.41 -0.55 6.25
C ILE A 3 7.00 -0.20 7.61
N ASN A 4 7.18 1.10 7.88
CA ASN A 4 7.58 1.58 9.19
C ASN A 4 6.37 1.54 10.15
N THR A 5 6.19 0.45 10.91
CA THR A 5 5.08 0.31 11.86
C THR A 5 5.20 1.23 13.08
N ASP A 6 6.39 1.78 13.34
CA ASP A 6 6.61 2.85 14.32
C ASP A 6 6.13 4.23 13.82
N ASN A 7 5.67 4.35 12.57
CA ASN A 7 5.05 5.57 12.07
C ASN A 7 3.87 5.96 12.99
N ALA A 8 3.82 7.23 13.38
CA ALA A 8 2.81 7.77 14.30
C ALA A 8 1.36 7.49 13.85
N ILE A 9 1.10 7.44 12.54
CA ILE A 9 -0.21 7.11 11.98
C ILE A 9 -0.64 5.69 12.38
N ILE A 10 0.27 4.72 12.28
CA ILE A 10 0.03 3.32 12.65
C ILE A 10 0.03 3.18 14.17
N LYS A 11 1.10 3.66 14.83
CA LYS A 11 1.34 3.47 16.26
C LYS A 11 0.24 4.05 17.16
N TYR A 12 -0.33 5.19 16.76
CA TYR A 12 -1.39 5.86 17.50
C TYR A 12 -2.77 5.71 16.84
N SER A 13 -2.91 4.76 15.91
CA SER A 13 -4.18 4.37 15.31
C SER A 13 -5.17 3.93 16.40
N ASP A 14 -6.36 4.51 16.35
CA ASP A 14 -7.40 4.33 17.34
C ASP A 14 -8.78 4.55 16.72
N LYS A 15 -9.80 3.89 17.27
CA LYS A 15 -11.17 3.98 16.77
C LYS A 15 -11.68 5.41 16.90
N GLY A 16 -12.27 5.94 15.83
CA GLY A 16 -12.75 7.31 15.72
C GLY A 16 -11.69 8.35 15.30
N LYS A 17 -10.40 7.99 15.18
CA LYS A 17 -9.36 8.92 14.71
C LYS A 17 -9.16 8.81 13.20
N PRO A 18 -8.93 9.93 12.48
CA PRO A 18 -8.61 9.87 11.06
C PRO A 18 -7.36 9.02 10.78
N PHE A 19 -7.44 8.18 9.75
CA PHE A 19 -6.31 7.39 9.26
C PHE A 19 -5.83 7.95 7.90
N PRO A 20 -4.78 8.78 7.85
CA PRO A 20 -4.31 9.43 6.62
C PRO A 20 -3.51 8.44 5.75
N TYR A 21 -4.24 7.66 4.96
CA TYR A 21 -3.73 6.62 4.07
C TYR A 21 -2.68 7.10 3.07
N ASP A 22 -2.97 8.20 2.38
CA ASP A 22 -2.10 8.81 1.36
C ASP A 22 -0.72 9.17 1.91
N LYS A 23 -0.68 9.83 3.07
CA LYS A 23 0.58 10.21 3.75
C LYS A 23 1.42 9.00 4.09
N LEU A 24 0.78 7.92 4.53
CA LEU A 24 1.47 6.67 4.86
C LEU A 24 2.04 6.01 3.61
N LEU A 25 1.28 5.97 2.51
CA LEU A 25 1.77 5.47 1.22
C LEU A 25 2.98 6.27 0.74
N PHE A 26 2.90 7.60 0.74
CA PHE A 26 3.99 8.45 0.26
C PHE A 26 5.26 8.31 1.08
N ALA A 27 5.14 8.10 2.40
CA ALA A 27 6.28 7.77 3.25
C ALA A 27 6.87 6.39 2.90
N THR A 28 6.04 5.37 2.64
CA THR A 28 6.49 4.02 2.29
C THR A 28 7.22 3.98 0.94
N ILE A 29 6.74 4.73 -0.06
CA ILE A 29 7.33 4.76 -1.41
C ILE A 29 8.32 5.91 -1.61
N GLU A 30 8.69 6.63 -0.55
CA GLU A 30 9.62 7.77 -0.60
C GLU A 30 10.93 7.47 -1.35
N PRO A 31 11.58 6.29 -1.18
CA PRO A 31 12.78 5.96 -1.95
C PRO A 31 12.56 6.08 -3.47
N TYR A 32 11.41 5.62 -3.97
CA TYR A 32 11.06 5.70 -5.39
C TYR A 32 10.72 7.13 -5.82
N ILE A 33 10.12 7.94 -4.96
CA ILE A 33 9.86 9.36 -5.23
C ILE A 33 11.18 10.12 -5.40
N LEU A 34 12.14 9.89 -4.49
CA LEU A 34 13.45 10.54 -4.52
C LEU A 34 14.25 10.15 -5.78
N GLU A 35 14.13 8.92 -6.28
CA GLU A 35 14.76 8.51 -7.54
C GLU A 35 14.31 9.34 -8.75
N PHE A 36 13.06 9.82 -8.77
CA PHE A 36 12.52 10.53 -9.93
C PHE A 36 12.75 12.04 -9.90
N LYS A 37 12.64 12.67 -8.72
CA LYS A 37 12.62 14.14 -8.59
C LYS A 37 13.66 14.68 -7.60
N ASN A 38 14.44 13.83 -6.93
CA ASN A 38 15.40 14.20 -5.88
C ASN A 38 14.84 15.22 -4.87
N ALA A 39 13.53 15.14 -4.63
CA ALA A 39 12.76 16.04 -3.80
C ALA A 39 11.60 15.25 -3.19
N ARG A 40 11.26 15.57 -1.94
CA ARG A 40 10.10 14.98 -1.28
C ARG A 40 8.81 15.41 -1.96
N LEU A 41 7.81 14.54 -1.97
CA LEU A 41 6.54 14.76 -2.68
C LEU A 41 5.83 16.05 -2.20
N ASP A 42 5.89 16.35 -0.90
CA ASP A 42 5.30 17.54 -0.27
C ASP A 42 6.00 18.86 -0.65
N LYS A 43 7.11 18.78 -1.38
CA LYS A 43 7.83 19.95 -1.92
C LYS A 43 7.59 20.16 -3.41
N LEU A 44 6.86 19.25 -4.06
CA LEU A 44 6.48 19.37 -5.46
C LEU A 44 5.20 20.17 -5.60
N THR A 45 4.98 20.76 -6.78
CA THR A 45 3.64 21.23 -7.16
C THR A 45 2.72 20.02 -7.31
N ASP A 46 1.42 20.23 -7.15
CA ASP A 46 0.40 19.17 -7.34
C ASP A 46 0.58 18.44 -8.67
N GLU A 47 0.82 19.19 -9.75
CA GLU A 47 1.05 18.61 -11.07
C GLU A 47 2.32 17.73 -11.13
N ASP A 48 3.42 18.18 -10.52
CA ASP A 48 4.66 17.40 -10.50
C ASP A 48 4.58 16.20 -9.57
N ALA A 49 3.86 16.30 -8.45
CA ALA A 49 3.55 15.19 -7.57
C ALA A 49 2.74 14.12 -8.33
N ALA A 50 1.68 14.53 -9.03
CA ALA A 50 0.87 13.63 -9.84
C ALA A 50 1.70 12.95 -10.95
N ARG A 51 2.58 13.68 -11.63
CA ARG A 51 3.49 13.09 -12.63
C ARG A 51 4.47 12.09 -12.02
N CYS A 52 5.00 12.38 -10.82
CA CYS A 52 5.89 11.48 -10.10
C CYS A 52 5.17 10.17 -9.73
N LEU A 53 4.01 10.28 -9.08
CA LEU A 53 3.18 9.12 -8.70
C LEU A 53 2.74 8.30 -9.92
N ALA A 54 2.31 8.94 -11.00
CA ALA A 54 1.94 8.24 -12.24
C ALA A 54 3.08 7.41 -12.82
N ARG A 55 4.35 7.85 -12.67
CA ARG A 55 5.52 7.06 -13.08
C ARG A 55 5.78 5.88 -12.16
N ILE A 56 5.55 6.04 -10.86
CA ILE A 56 5.64 4.95 -9.89
C ILE A 56 4.57 3.89 -10.18
N TYR A 57 3.33 4.31 -10.44
CA TYR A 57 2.23 3.38 -10.74
C TYR A 57 2.46 2.58 -12.02
N LYS A 58 3.13 3.15 -13.03
CA LYS A 58 3.55 2.38 -14.22
C LYS A 58 4.52 1.24 -13.92
N LYS A 59 5.23 1.29 -12.79
CA LYS A 59 6.14 0.25 -12.31
C LYS A 59 5.55 -0.61 -11.20
N MET A 60 4.35 -0.28 -10.74
CA MET A 60 3.71 -0.95 -9.61
C MET A 60 2.88 -2.13 -10.13
N GLU A 61 2.99 -3.24 -9.42
CA GLU A 61 2.17 -4.43 -9.61
C GLU A 61 1.34 -4.67 -8.35
N VAL A 62 0.15 -5.22 -8.53
CA VAL A 62 -0.67 -5.81 -7.48
C VAL A 62 -0.93 -7.26 -7.87
N ASN A 63 -0.59 -8.18 -6.97
CA ASN A 63 -0.68 -9.62 -7.23
C ASN A 63 0.02 -10.05 -8.52
N GLY A 64 1.10 -9.37 -8.93
CA GLY A 64 1.83 -9.64 -10.17
C GLY A 64 1.14 -9.16 -11.46
N VAL A 65 0.09 -8.33 -11.36
CA VAL A 65 -0.56 -7.64 -12.48
C VAL A 65 -0.22 -6.16 -12.40
N PRO A 66 0.09 -5.47 -13.51
CA PRO A 66 0.30 -4.01 -13.49
C PRO A 66 -0.88 -3.29 -12.84
N VAL A 67 -0.62 -2.37 -11.90
CA VAL A 67 -1.68 -1.74 -11.10
C VAL A 67 -2.71 -0.97 -11.95
N LEU A 68 -2.25 -0.39 -13.07
CA LEU A 68 -3.12 0.33 -14.02
C LEU A 68 -4.03 -0.61 -14.83
N GLU A 69 -3.62 -1.87 -14.98
CA GLU A 69 -4.44 -2.92 -15.60
C GLU A 69 -5.41 -3.50 -14.58
N PHE A 70 -4.94 -3.77 -13.37
CA PHE A 70 -5.75 -4.32 -12.29
C PHE A 70 -6.95 -3.42 -11.94
N PHE A 71 -6.74 -2.10 -11.88
CA PHE A 71 -7.77 -1.09 -11.60
C PHE A 71 -8.38 -0.45 -12.86
N LYS A 72 -8.37 -1.16 -13.99
CA LYS A 72 -8.88 -0.62 -15.25
C LYS A 72 -10.33 -0.16 -15.13
N THR A 73 -11.19 -0.94 -14.49
CA THR A 73 -12.61 -0.63 -14.30
C THR A 73 -12.82 0.70 -13.56
N GLU A 74 -12.10 0.90 -12.45
CA GLU A 74 -12.14 2.15 -11.68
C GLU A 74 -11.58 3.33 -12.49
N LEU A 75 -10.45 3.13 -13.18
CA LEU A 75 -9.83 4.18 -14.01
C LEU A 75 -10.73 4.61 -15.18
N ASP A 76 -11.42 3.66 -15.82
CA ASP A 76 -12.38 3.92 -16.89
C ASP A 76 -13.62 4.67 -16.37
N SER A 77 -14.05 4.39 -15.13
CA SER A 77 -15.12 5.14 -14.45
C SER A 77 -14.75 6.60 -14.16
N TRP A 78 -13.44 6.90 -14.10
CA TRP A 78 -12.90 8.24 -13.87
C TRP A 78 -12.46 8.95 -15.15
N LYS A 79 -12.90 8.50 -16.33
CA LYS A 79 -12.47 9.06 -17.63
C LYS A 79 -12.60 10.59 -17.72
N ASP A 80 -13.62 11.17 -17.10
CA ASP A 80 -13.94 12.60 -17.16
C ASP A 80 -13.23 13.46 -16.09
N LEU A 81 -12.49 12.84 -15.16
CA LEU A 81 -11.70 13.55 -14.16
C LEU A 81 -10.38 14.07 -14.78
N ASP A 82 -9.79 15.10 -14.17
CA ASP A 82 -8.45 15.54 -14.53
C ASP A 82 -7.38 14.52 -14.07
N GLN A 83 -6.20 14.56 -14.69
CA GLN A 83 -5.14 13.59 -14.42
C GLN A 83 -4.63 13.63 -12.98
N HIS A 84 -4.59 14.80 -12.35
CA HIS A 84 -4.14 14.92 -10.96
C HIS A 84 -5.11 14.19 -10.03
N THR A 85 -6.41 14.45 -10.19
CA THR A 85 -7.46 13.79 -9.41
C THR A 85 -7.45 12.27 -9.59
N LYS A 86 -7.30 11.76 -10.83
CA LYS A 86 -7.19 10.30 -11.06
C LYS A 86 -6.02 9.69 -10.32
N THR A 87 -4.84 10.32 -10.40
CA THR A 87 -3.63 9.83 -9.73
C THR A 87 -3.81 9.80 -8.22
N MET A 88 -4.41 10.83 -7.63
CA MET A 88 -4.64 10.89 -6.19
C MET A 88 -5.73 9.93 -5.72
N ASN A 89 -6.77 9.68 -6.53
CA ASN A 89 -7.77 8.66 -6.25
C ASN A 89 -7.16 7.25 -6.26
N LEU A 90 -6.31 6.96 -7.26
CA LEU A 90 -5.57 5.69 -7.31
C LEU A 90 -4.62 5.54 -6.11
N ALA A 91 -3.93 6.61 -5.72
CA ALA A 91 -3.10 6.63 -4.50
C ALA A 91 -3.89 6.21 -3.27
N ASN A 92 -5.10 6.77 -3.10
CA ASN A 92 -5.98 6.45 -1.99
C ASN A 92 -6.50 5.01 -2.03
N LEU A 93 -6.85 4.46 -3.20
CA LEU A 93 -7.24 3.05 -3.32
C LEU A 93 -6.11 2.11 -2.90
N ILE A 94 -4.93 2.29 -3.49
CA ILE A 94 -3.73 1.48 -3.18
C ILE A 94 -3.39 1.57 -1.69
N ALA A 95 -3.37 2.80 -1.14
CA ALA A 95 -3.06 3.00 0.26
C ALA A 95 -4.09 2.33 1.19
N ARG A 96 -5.38 2.41 0.85
CA ARG A 96 -6.45 1.74 1.61
C ARG A 96 -6.30 0.24 1.61
N ASP A 97 -5.89 -0.35 0.50
CA ASP A 97 -5.67 -1.80 0.42
C ASP A 97 -4.47 -2.20 1.28
N ILE A 98 -3.33 -1.51 1.14
CA ILE A 98 -2.08 -1.85 1.86
C ILE A 98 -2.25 -1.69 3.37
N PHE A 99 -2.85 -0.57 3.82
CA PHE A 99 -2.84 -0.20 5.24
C PHE A 99 -4.15 -0.49 5.97
N CYS A 100 -5.11 -1.18 5.35
CA CYS A 100 -6.38 -1.52 6.00
C CYS A 100 -6.22 -2.24 7.34
N CYS A 101 -5.24 -3.14 7.43
CA CYS A 101 -4.94 -3.90 8.65
C CYS A 101 -4.51 -3.04 9.85
N PHE A 102 -4.02 -1.82 9.60
CA PHE A 102 -3.60 -0.88 10.66
C PHE A 102 -4.68 0.14 11.04
N ASP A 103 -5.76 0.25 10.27
CA ASP A 103 -6.84 1.21 10.53
C ASP A 103 -7.91 0.60 11.45
N LYS A 104 -7.87 0.94 12.74
CA LYS A 104 -8.82 0.45 13.75
C LYS A 104 -10.26 0.91 13.52
N ASN A 105 -10.49 1.88 12.65
CA ASN A 105 -11.85 2.23 12.25
C ASN A 105 -12.50 1.15 11.39
N ARG A 106 -11.70 0.28 10.77
CA ARG A 106 -12.16 -0.80 9.88
C ARG A 106 -12.22 -2.16 10.55
N TYR A 107 -11.87 -2.24 11.83
CA TYR A 107 -11.92 -3.50 12.55
C TYR A 107 -13.36 -3.92 12.73
N ASP A 108 -13.61 -5.22 12.68
CA ASP A 108 -14.95 -5.77 12.81
C ASP A 108 -15.43 -5.71 14.28
N GLU A 109 -16.58 -6.32 14.55
CA GLU A 109 -17.14 -6.38 15.91
C GLU A 109 -16.35 -7.26 16.89
N ASN A 110 -15.42 -8.08 16.38
CA ASN A 110 -14.55 -8.98 17.15
C ASN A 110 -13.14 -8.40 17.34
N ASP A 111 -12.92 -7.13 16.97
CA ASP A 111 -11.61 -6.47 16.91
C ASP A 111 -10.62 -7.15 15.94
N GLU A 112 -11.11 -7.91 14.94
CA GLU A 112 -10.27 -8.43 13.87
C GLU A 112 -9.96 -7.32 12.84
N PHE A 113 -8.70 -7.25 12.42
CA PHE A 113 -8.28 -6.22 11.48
C PHE A 113 -8.80 -6.48 10.07
N ALA A 114 -9.08 -5.41 9.34
CA ALA A 114 -9.48 -5.52 7.95
C ALA A 114 -8.36 -6.12 7.09
N VAL A 115 -8.73 -7.05 6.22
CA VAL A 115 -7.83 -7.71 5.27
C VAL A 115 -8.22 -7.38 3.83
N CYS A 116 -7.26 -7.54 2.94
CA CYS A 116 -7.43 -7.43 1.50
C CYS A 116 -6.55 -8.49 0.79
N ASP A 117 -7.07 -9.17 -0.23
CA ASP A 117 -6.33 -10.18 -0.99
C ASP A 117 -5.41 -9.55 -2.06
N ARG A 118 -4.67 -8.51 -1.70
CA ARG A 118 -3.86 -7.70 -2.61
C ARG A 118 -2.50 -7.39 -2.00
N ILE A 119 -1.43 -7.88 -2.63
CA ILE A 119 -0.04 -7.53 -2.30
C ILE A 119 0.56 -6.66 -3.39
N TYR A 120 1.18 -5.57 -2.99
CA TYR A 120 1.74 -4.57 -3.90
C TYR A 120 3.26 -4.68 -3.97
N SER A 121 3.83 -4.48 -5.15
CA SER A 121 5.27 -4.35 -5.36
C SER A 121 5.58 -3.27 -6.38
N ILE A 122 6.79 -2.71 -6.33
CA ILE A 122 7.32 -1.83 -7.37
C ILE A 122 8.52 -2.52 -8.02
N LYS A 123 8.60 -2.49 -9.35
CA LYS A 123 9.78 -2.94 -10.08
C LYS A 123 10.96 -2.01 -9.77
N ASN A 124 12.00 -2.56 -9.14
CA ASN A 124 13.24 -1.84 -8.88
C ASN A 124 14.07 -1.65 -10.18
N LYS A 125 15.26 -1.04 -10.06
CA LYS A 125 16.14 -0.78 -11.21
C LYS A 125 16.64 -2.04 -11.91
N ASP A 126 16.67 -3.16 -11.20
CA ASP A 126 17.10 -4.47 -11.70
C ASP A 126 15.94 -5.30 -12.26
N GLY A 127 14.71 -4.76 -12.21
CA GLY A 127 13.50 -5.44 -12.69
C GLY A 127 12.89 -6.42 -11.69
N GLU A 128 13.41 -6.47 -10.46
CA GLU A 128 12.91 -7.32 -9.38
C GLU A 128 11.71 -6.67 -8.67
N ASN A 129 10.85 -7.51 -8.09
CA ASN A 129 9.69 -7.07 -7.33
C ASN A 129 10.09 -6.69 -5.90
N ASP A 130 10.09 -5.39 -5.63
CA ASP A 130 10.24 -4.85 -4.28
C ASP A 130 8.86 -4.76 -3.62
N PHE A 131 8.49 -5.78 -2.86
CA PHE A 131 7.17 -5.89 -2.21
C PHE A 131 6.99 -4.88 -1.08
N ILE A 132 5.78 -4.36 -0.91
CA ILE A 132 5.37 -3.57 0.25
C ILE A 132 4.84 -4.52 1.31
N TYR A 133 5.50 -4.59 2.47
CA TYR A 133 5.14 -5.52 3.53
C TYR A 133 5.49 -4.98 4.93
N ALA A 134 4.88 -5.55 5.96
CA ALA A 134 5.24 -5.31 7.35
C ALA A 134 6.00 -6.51 7.95
N GLU A 135 7.01 -6.22 8.77
CA GLU A 135 7.73 -7.21 9.56
C GLU A 135 8.05 -6.65 10.95
N GLU A 136 7.12 -6.85 11.87
CA GLU A 136 7.23 -6.47 13.27
C GLU A 136 7.21 -7.71 14.16
N HIS A 137 8.10 -7.72 15.16
CA HIS A 137 8.16 -8.79 16.15
C HIS A 137 7.67 -8.31 17.51
N VAL A 138 6.61 -8.94 18.01
CA VAL A 138 6.04 -8.71 19.33
C VAL A 138 6.48 -9.78 20.31
N LYS A 139 6.40 -9.47 21.61
CA LYS A 139 6.70 -10.41 22.68
C LYS A 139 5.58 -11.46 22.76
N GLY A 140 5.89 -12.72 22.49
CA GLY A 140 4.96 -13.84 22.60
C GLY A 140 4.84 -14.39 24.03
N LYS A 141 3.95 -15.37 24.18
CA LYS A 141 3.87 -16.18 25.41
C LYS A 141 5.22 -16.89 25.61
N LEU A 142 5.80 -16.79 26.81
CA LEU A 142 7.13 -17.34 27.19
C LEU A 142 8.36 -16.61 26.62
N LEU A 143 8.33 -15.27 26.49
CA LEU A 143 9.50 -14.43 26.12
C LEU A 143 10.06 -14.67 24.70
N LYS A 144 9.47 -15.58 23.90
CA LYS A 144 9.85 -15.77 22.50
C LYS A 144 9.27 -14.63 21.66
N LYS A 145 10.09 -14.05 20.79
CA LYS A 145 9.62 -13.10 19.78
C LYS A 145 8.79 -13.87 18.74
N GLN A 146 7.65 -13.31 18.36
CA GLN A 146 6.82 -13.80 17.26
C GLN A 146 6.44 -12.63 16.37
N LEU A 147 6.11 -12.88 15.11
CA LEU A 147 5.55 -11.86 14.23
C LEU A 147 4.23 -11.33 14.80
N SER A 148 3.98 -10.03 14.61
CA SER A 148 2.66 -9.43 14.82
C SER A 148 1.64 -10.09 13.87
N GLU A 149 0.34 -9.95 14.16
CA GLU A 149 -0.69 -10.55 13.30
C GLU A 149 -0.73 -9.88 11.91
N GLU A 150 -0.49 -8.58 11.81
CA GLU A 150 -0.36 -7.86 10.54
C GLU A 150 0.84 -8.38 9.75
N SER A 151 1.97 -8.62 10.42
CA SER A 151 3.18 -9.16 9.77
C SER A 151 2.96 -10.59 9.26
N LYS A 152 2.19 -11.41 10.00
CA LYS A 152 1.78 -12.74 9.53
C LYS A 152 0.86 -12.65 8.31
N TYR A 153 -0.07 -11.70 8.31
CA TYR A 153 -0.95 -11.44 7.19
C TYR A 153 -0.17 -11.07 5.92
N PHE A 154 0.80 -10.15 5.99
CA PHE A 154 1.65 -9.83 4.84
C PHE A 154 2.45 -11.03 4.35
N LYS A 155 3.00 -11.83 5.27
CA LYS A 155 3.71 -13.07 4.90
C LYS A 155 2.80 -14.05 4.16
N GLN A 156 1.57 -14.23 4.63
CA GLN A 156 0.57 -15.08 3.99
C GLN A 156 0.20 -14.58 2.59
N LEU A 157 0.02 -13.27 2.41
CA LEU A 157 -0.21 -12.68 1.08
C LEU A 157 0.94 -12.97 0.12
N MET A 158 2.19 -12.84 0.57
CA MET A 158 3.35 -13.17 -0.26
C MET A 158 3.38 -14.65 -0.67
N GLU A 159 3.06 -15.55 0.26
CA GLU A 159 2.95 -16.99 -0.01
C GLU A 159 1.82 -17.29 -1.01
N PHE A 160 0.67 -16.65 -0.85
CA PHE A 160 -0.48 -16.81 -1.77
C PHE A 160 -0.18 -16.23 -3.15
N ASN A 161 0.50 -15.09 -3.23
CA ASN A 161 0.92 -14.51 -4.50
C ASN A 161 1.90 -15.43 -5.25
N ALA A 162 2.90 -15.97 -4.54
CA ALA A 162 3.86 -16.92 -5.10
C ALA A 162 3.18 -18.21 -5.59
N ALA A 163 2.10 -18.63 -4.92
CA ALA A 163 1.29 -19.79 -5.31
C ALA A 163 0.22 -19.47 -6.38
N GLY A 164 0.10 -18.23 -6.86
CA GLY A 164 -0.91 -17.82 -7.85
C GLY A 164 -2.35 -17.84 -7.33
N ARG A 165 -2.54 -17.70 -6.01
CA ARG A 165 -3.84 -17.82 -5.33
C ARG A 165 -4.58 -16.50 -5.13
N LEU A 166 -3.93 -15.37 -5.39
CA LEU A 166 -4.54 -14.05 -5.24
C LEU A 166 -5.24 -13.60 -6.54
N PRO A 167 -6.35 -12.86 -6.44
CA PRO A 167 -7.09 -12.34 -7.59
C PRO A 167 -6.23 -11.52 -8.54
N LYS A 168 -6.60 -11.52 -9.82
CA LYS A 168 -5.86 -10.82 -10.90
C LYS A 168 -6.63 -9.63 -11.49
N SER A 169 -7.84 -9.36 -11.00
CA SER A 169 -8.65 -8.18 -11.32
C SER A 169 -9.28 -7.60 -10.05
N SER A 170 -9.72 -6.34 -10.11
CA SER A 170 -10.43 -5.69 -9.01
C SER A 170 -11.90 -6.13 -8.87
N ASP A 171 -12.44 -6.81 -9.87
CA ASP A 171 -13.86 -7.21 -10.00
C ASP A 171 -14.19 -8.60 -9.41
N GLU A 172 -13.18 -9.35 -8.95
CA GLU A 172 -13.29 -10.68 -8.29
C GLU A 172 -13.30 -10.57 -6.76
#